data_AF-A0A955DUW6-F1
#
_entry.id   AF-A0A955DUW6-F1
#
_cell.length_a   1.000
_cell.length_b   1.000
_cell.length_c   1.000
_cell.angle_alpha   90.00
_cell.angle_beta   90.00
_cell.angle_gamma   90.00
#
_symmetry.space_group_name_H-M   'P 1'
#
loop_
_entity.id
_entity.type
_entity.pdbx_description
1 polymer ?
#
loop_
_entity_poly.entity_id
_entity_poly.type
_entity_poly.pdbx_seq_one_letter_code
_entity_poly.pdbx_strand_id
1 'polypeptide(L)'
;MALGIYKPGQGYWVRVLTAIGAGILVLMTASYGWQQASGFSLPTPTWTMAVTSRSGELQREDLVDLYDRRGTNIGAARVVSLETTGAGDILILGDIAMDRDGDALHAPSEAERVESQTTSARVAVENPRGVPIFELLYLQAAIAGGILLFGSIIIYWFVGSRRSTVEFLVATDAEMKKVHWSTRKEIIGSTQVVVVATFLIAFLLFVIDAAFSSFFSLVNVLEN
;
A
#
# COMPACT_ATOMS: atom_id res chain seq x y z
N MET A 1 -34.50 11.11 28.32
CA MET A 1 -33.07 10.75 28.38
C MET A 1 -32.45 11.59 29.49
N ALA A 2 -31.93 10.96 30.55
CA ALA A 2 -31.41 11.69 31.70
C ALA A 2 -30.18 12.50 31.28
N LEU A 3 -30.24 13.83 31.43
CA LEU A 3 -29.12 14.73 31.25
C LEU A 3 -28.13 14.52 32.41
N GLY A 4 -27.36 13.44 32.35
CA GLY A 4 -26.26 13.19 33.27
C GLY A 4 -25.19 14.25 33.05
N ILE A 5 -24.93 15.07 34.06
CA ILE A 5 -23.85 16.06 34.02
C ILE A 5 -22.52 15.30 33.95
N TYR A 6 -21.84 15.34 32.81
CA TYR A 6 -20.51 14.74 32.65
C TYR A 6 -19.49 15.52 33.48
N LYS A 7 -18.66 14.80 34.22
CA LYS A 7 -17.48 15.41 34.86
C LYS A 7 -16.45 15.76 33.77
N PRO A 8 -15.78 16.91 33.88
CA PRO A 8 -14.72 17.27 32.94
C PRO A 8 -13.67 16.16 32.88
N GLY A 9 -13.33 15.71 31.66
CA GLY A 9 -12.35 14.65 31.42
C GLY A 9 -12.86 13.20 31.42
N GLN A 10 -14.17 12.95 31.60
CA GLN A 10 -14.72 11.59 31.50
C GLN A 10 -14.54 10.98 30.10
N GLY A 11 -14.06 9.74 30.04
CA GLY A 11 -13.80 9.03 28.79
C GLY A 11 -12.65 9.59 27.95
N TYR A 12 -11.85 10.54 28.47
CA TYR A 12 -10.75 11.15 27.72
C TYR A 12 -9.76 10.10 27.18
N TRP A 13 -9.20 9.26 28.05
CA TRP A 13 -8.20 8.28 27.67
C TRP A 13 -8.73 7.24 26.69
N VAL A 14 -9.93 6.70 26.92
CA VAL A 14 -10.54 5.71 26.01
C VAL A 14 -10.78 6.31 24.63
N ARG A 15 -11.27 7.55 24.55
CA ARG A 15 -11.47 8.26 23.28
C ARG A 15 -10.16 8.54 22.56
N VAL A 16 -9.14 9.02 23.27
CA VAL A 16 -7.81 9.28 22.71
C VAL A 16 -7.17 7.98 22.20
N LEU A 17 -7.19 6.90 22.98
CA LEU A 17 -6.63 5.60 22.57
C LEU A 17 -7.39 5.01 21.38
N THR A 18 -8.71 5.17 21.34
CA THR A 18 -9.54 4.73 20.19
C THR A 18 -9.21 5.54 18.94
N ALA A 19 -9.06 6.87 19.07
CA ALA A 19 -8.66 7.73 17.96
C ALA A 19 -7.25 7.43 17.45
N ILE A 20 -6.30 7.16 18.34
CA ILE A 20 -4.94 6.74 17.99
C ILE A 20 -4.98 5.39 17.25
N GLY A 21 -5.68 4.39 17.79
CA GLY A 21 -5.81 3.07 17.17
C GLY A 21 -6.42 3.15 15.77
N ALA A 22 -7.52 3.90 15.62
CA ALA A 22 -8.13 4.15 14.31
C ALA A 22 -7.20 4.95 13.38
N GLY A 23 -6.45 5.91 13.92
CA GLY A 23 -5.47 6.70 13.16
C GLY A 23 -4.34 5.84 12.61
N ILE A 24 -3.84 4.86 13.37
CA ILE A 24 -2.85 3.89 12.89
C ILE A 24 -3.42 3.09 11.71
N LEU A 25 -4.66 2.61 11.80
CA LEU A 25 -5.31 1.88 10.70
C LEU A 25 -5.47 2.75 9.45
N VAL A 26 -5.83 4.03 9.62
CA VAL A 26 -5.92 5.00 8.51
C VAL A 26 -4.55 5.22 7.87
N LEU A 27 -3.48 5.36 8.67
CA LEU A 27 -2.11 5.49 8.17
C LEU A 27 -1.66 4.25 7.40
N MET A 28 -1.97 3.05 7.90
CA MET A 28 -1.69 1.79 7.19
C MET A 28 -2.47 1.68 5.88
N THR A 29 -3.72 2.17 5.86
CA THR A 29 -4.53 2.18 4.63
C THR A 29 -3.99 3.18 3.62
N ALA A 30 -3.53 4.35 4.08
CA ALA A 30 -2.93 5.37 3.23
C ALA A 30 -1.60 4.88 2.63
N SER A 31 -0.75 4.20 3.42
CA SER A 31 0.51 3.64 2.92
C SER A 31 0.26 2.51 1.91
N TYR A 32 -0.74 1.67 2.14
CA TYR A 32 -1.16 0.66 1.17
C TYR A 32 -1.68 1.29 -0.14
N GLY A 33 -2.53 2.31 -0.04
CA GLY A 33 -3.04 3.04 -1.22
C GLY A 33 -1.93 3.69 -2.04
N TRP A 34 -0.91 4.24 -1.39
CA TRP A 34 0.29 4.77 -2.07
C TRP A 34 1.03 3.69 -2.87
N GLN A 35 1.24 2.52 -2.26
CA GLN A 35 1.93 1.40 -2.92
C GLN A 35 1.15 0.89 -4.12
N GLN A 36 -0.18 0.77 -4.00
CA GLN A 36 -1.02 0.31 -5.11
C GLN A 36 -1.04 1.30 -6.29
N ALA A 37 -0.97 2.60 -6.02
CA ALA A 37 -0.88 3.62 -7.06
C ALA A 37 0.44 3.53 -7.86
N SER A 38 1.52 2.97 -7.30
CA SER A 38 2.77 2.77 -8.02
C SER A 38 2.70 1.73 -9.14
N GLY A 39 1.73 0.80 -9.07
CA GLY A 39 1.51 -0.20 -10.11
C GLY A 39 0.80 0.34 -11.36
N PHE A 40 0.33 1.58 -11.34
CA PHE A 40 -0.40 2.18 -12.45
C PHE A 40 0.56 2.92 -13.40
N SER A 41 0.73 2.40 -14.62
CA SER A 41 1.46 3.09 -15.67
C SER A 41 0.58 4.18 -16.29
N LEU A 42 0.98 5.43 -16.11
CA LEU A 42 0.29 6.57 -16.71
C LEU A 42 0.61 6.65 -18.21
N PRO A 43 -0.34 7.10 -19.05
CA PRO A 43 -0.06 7.37 -20.45
C PRO A 43 1.08 8.40 -20.59
N THR A 44 2.05 8.09 -21.44
CA THR A 44 3.20 8.94 -21.77
C THR A 44 3.08 9.44 -23.20
N PRO A 45 2.29 10.49 -23.48
CA PRO A 45 2.10 11.03 -24.83
C PRO A 45 3.33 11.75 -25.37
N THR A 46 4.24 12.16 -24.48
CA THR A 46 5.46 12.88 -24.81
C THR A 46 6.66 12.04 -24.42
N TRP A 47 7.68 12.04 -25.28
CA TRP A 47 8.92 11.33 -25.06
C TRP A 47 10.09 12.29 -25.25
N THR A 48 11.03 12.26 -24.32
CA THR A 48 12.28 13.01 -24.41
C THR A 48 13.41 12.05 -24.77
N MET A 49 14.22 12.42 -25.74
CA MET A 49 15.37 11.65 -26.19
C MET A 49 16.61 12.55 -26.20
N ALA A 50 17.75 12.06 -25.72
CA ALA A 50 18.99 12.82 -25.71
C ALA A 50 19.66 12.71 -27.08
N VAL A 51 20.02 13.83 -27.70
CA VAL A 51 20.62 13.86 -29.03
C VAL A 51 22.13 13.66 -28.94
N THR A 52 22.64 12.58 -29.55
CA THR A 52 24.08 12.26 -29.60
C THR A 52 24.77 12.90 -30.81
N SER A 53 24.07 12.98 -31.95
CA SER A 53 24.57 13.68 -33.13
C SER A 53 23.44 14.19 -34.01
N ARG A 54 23.68 15.31 -34.68
CA ARG A 54 22.70 15.98 -35.54
C ARG A 54 23.33 16.35 -36.88
N SER A 55 22.67 15.98 -37.96
CA SER A 55 22.97 16.50 -39.30
C SER A 55 21.68 17.10 -39.88
N GLY A 56 21.62 18.42 -40.03
CA GLY A 56 20.44 19.15 -40.55
C GLY A 56 19.60 19.85 -39.46
N GLU A 57 18.74 20.78 -39.90
CA GLU A 57 17.85 21.54 -39.01
C GLU A 57 16.49 20.83 -38.90
N LEU A 58 15.98 20.69 -37.68
CA LEU A 58 14.65 20.14 -37.41
C LEU A 58 13.76 21.31 -37.02
N GLN A 59 12.62 21.43 -37.68
CA GLN A 59 11.62 22.44 -37.36
C GLN A 59 10.59 21.88 -36.38
N ARG A 60 9.97 22.78 -35.61
CA ARG A 60 8.86 22.43 -34.71
C ARG A 60 7.67 21.94 -35.53
N GLU A 61 6.94 20.95 -35.02
CA GLU A 61 5.80 20.27 -35.65
C GLU A 61 6.16 19.39 -36.86
N ASP A 62 7.44 19.16 -37.15
CA ASP A 62 7.85 18.30 -38.25
C ASP A 62 7.54 16.82 -37.95
N LEU A 63 7.16 16.08 -38.99
CA LEU A 63 6.91 14.64 -38.91
C LEU A 63 8.23 13.89 -39.10
N VAL A 64 8.50 12.98 -38.18
CA VAL A 64 9.79 12.31 -38.08
C VAL A 64 9.59 10.81 -37.96
N ASP A 65 10.33 10.07 -38.77
CA ASP A 65 10.37 8.62 -38.71
C ASP A 65 11.42 8.18 -37.68
N LEU A 66 11.00 7.25 -36.83
CA LEU A 66 11.81 6.60 -35.81
C LEU A 66 12.41 5.34 -36.40
N TYR A 67 13.70 5.12 -36.19
CA TYR A 67 14.43 3.95 -36.65
C TYR A 67 15.14 3.25 -35.47
N ASP A 68 15.08 1.93 -35.46
CA ASP A 68 15.88 1.06 -34.58
C ASP A 68 17.34 1.00 -35.05
N ARG A 69 18.23 0.47 -34.20
CA ARG A 69 19.65 0.19 -34.45
C ARG A 69 19.91 -0.55 -35.76
N ARG A 70 18.96 -1.39 -36.18
CA ARG A 70 19.01 -2.19 -37.41
C ARG A 70 18.60 -1.41 -38.67
N GLY A 71 18.12 -0.17 -38.53
CA GLY A 71 17.64 0.67 -39.62
C GLY A 71 16.21 0.37 -40.06
N THR A 72 15.44 -0.40 -39.27
CA THR A 72 14.01 -0.64 -39.48
C THR A 72 13.21 0.56 -38.98
N ASN A 73 12.20 1.02 -39.73
CA ASN A 73 11.27 2.05 -39.27
C ASN A 73 10.35 1.43 -38.21
N ILE A 74 10.34 2.02 -37.01
CA ILE A 74 9.58 1.53 -35.85
C ILE A 74 8.35 2.41 -35.55
N GLY A 75 8.19 3.54 -36.24
CA GLY A 75 7.04 4.43 -36.09
C GLY A 75 7.33 5.87 -36.53
N ALA A 76 6.29 6.70 -36.51
CA ALA A 76 6.38 8.13 -36.76
C ALA A 76 6.08 8.91 -35.48
N ALA A 77 6.73 10.05 -35.30
CA ALA A 77 6.51 10.96 -34.20
C ALA A 77 6.51 12.41 -34.69
N ARG A 78 5.92 13.31 -33.89
CA ARG A 78 5.90 14.75 -34.16
C ARG A 78 6.92 15.47 -33.29
N VAL A 79 7.75 16.34 -33.87
CA VAL A 79 8.66 17.19 -33.07
C VAL A 79 7.85 18.24 -32.32
N VAL A 80 7.84 18.17 -30.99
CA VAL A 80 7.19 19.19 -30.15
C VAL A 80 8.15 20.35 -29.86
N SER A 81 9.40 20.03 -29.54
CA SER A 81 10.47 21.02 -29.38
C SER A 81 11.85 20.36 -29.41
N LEU A 82 12.86 21.16 -29.69
CA LEU A 82 14.26 20.80 -29.50
C LEU A 82 14.87 21.82 -28.54
N GLU A 83 15.33 21.36 -27.39
CA GLU A 83 15.91 22.21 -26.35
C GLU A 83 17.40 21.94 -26.24
N THR A 84 18.23 22.94 -26.56
CA THR A 84 19.68 22.90 -26.31
C THR A 84 19.94 23.26 -24.86
N THR A 85 20.15 22.25 -24.01
CA THR A 85 20.61 22.46 -22.65
C THR A 85 22.13 22.52 -22.66
N GLY A 86 22.77 23.31 -21.79
CA GLY A 86 24.25 23.46 -21.75
C GLY A 86 25.08 22.18 -21.55
N ALA A 87 24.42 21.00 -21.44
CA ALA A 87 25.01 19.67 -21.32
C ALA A 87 24.64 18.71 -22.49
N GLY A 88 23.88 19.17 -23.49
CA GLY A 88 23.43 18.36 -24.63
C GLY A 88 22.08 18.82 -25.20
N ASP A 89 21.79 18.44 -26.45
CA ASP A 89 20.51 18.70 -27.11
C ASP A 89 19.47 17.65 -26.66
N ILE A 90 18.27 18.07 -26.25
CA ILE A 90 17.16 17.18 -25.91
C ILE A 90 16.07 17.35 -26.95
N LEU A 91 15.67 16.26 -27.58
CA LEU A 91 14.56 16.20 -28.53
C LEU A 91 13.29 15.76 -27.81
N ILE A 92 12.23 16.57 -27.91
CA ILE A 92 10.92 16.26 -27.35
C ILE A 92 9.99 15.87 -28.50
N LEU A 93 9.53 14.62 -28.47
CA LEU A 93 8.62 14.05 -29.44
C LEU A 93 7.24 13.86 -28.81
N GLY A 94 6.19 14.22 -29.53
CA GLY A 94 4.80 14.01 -29.17
C GLY A 94 4.09 13.13 -30.19
N ASP A 95 2.92 12.63 -29.81
CA ASP A 95 2.02 11.87 -30.70
C ASP A 95 2.73 10.75 -31.48
N ILE A 96 3.42 9.88 -30.75
CA ILE A 96 4.14 8.76 -31.35
C ILE A 96 3.12 7.72 -31.85
N ALA A 97 3.09 7.56 -33.17
CA ALA A 97 2.34 6.53 -33.87
C ALA A 97 3.30 5.39 -34.24
N MET A 98 3.22 4.26 -33.54
CA MET A 98 4.08 3.11 -33.82
C MET A 98 3.57 2.28 -34.98
N ASP A 99 4.49 1.93 -35.87
CA ASP A 99 4.19 1.00 -36.96
C ASP A 99 4.22 -0.44 -36.42
N ARG A 100 3.32 -1.27 -36.94
CA ARG A 100 3.24 -2.69 -36.56
C ARG A 100 4.01 -3.50 -37.58
N ASP A 101 5.26 -3.82 -37.28
CA ASP A 101 6.02 -4.81 -38.03
C ASP A 101 5.67 -6.23 -37.50
N GLY A 102 4.60 -6.81 -38.05
CA GLY A 102 4.14 -8.17 -37.70
C GLY A 102 3.57 -8.30 -36.28
N ASP A 103 4.00 -9.34 -35.54
CA ASP A 103 3.49 -9.71 -34.20
C ASP A 103 4.21 -9.01 -33.02
N ALA A 104 5.26 -8.20 -33.31
CA ALA A 104 6.01 -7.48 -32.29
C ALA A 104 5.52 -6.02 -32.19
N LEU A 105 5.01 -5.62 -31.02
CA LEU A 105 4.74 -4.21 -30.72
C LEU A 105 6.07 -3.52 -30.40
N HIS A 106 6.61 -2.75 -31.35
CA HIS A 106 7.78 -1.91 -31.12
C HIS A 106 7.49 -0.86 -30.05
N ALA A 107 8.42 -0.74 -29.10
CA ALA A 107 8.33 0.26 -28.04
C ALA A 107 9.08 1.54 -28.45
N PRO A 108 8.58 2.75 -28.08
CA PRO A 108 9.31 4.01 -28.33
C PRO A 108 10.68 4.09 -27.66
N SER A 109 10.96 3.16 -26.75
CA SER A 109 12.27 2.99 -26.15
C SER A 109 13.34 2.38 -27.07
N GLU A 110 12.96 1.83 -28.23
CA GLU A 110 13.87 1.20 -29.21
C GLU A 110 14.40 2.19 -30.26
N ALA A 111 13.97 3.46 -30.20
CA ALA A 111 14.40 4.49 -31.15
C ALA A 111 15.85 4.94 -30.87
N GLU A 112 16.76 4.65 -31.80
CA GLU A 112 18.16 5.13 -31.77
C GLU A 112 18.41 6.23 -32.83
N ARG A 113 17.55 6.33 -33.85
CA ARG A 113 17.68 7.33 -34.91
C ARG A 113 16.33 7.91 -35.30
N VAL A 114 16.34 9.20 -35.59
CA VAL A 114 15.17 10.00 -35.91
C VAL A 114 15.47 10.76 -37.20
N GLU A 115 14.67 10.56 -38.26
CA GLU A 115 14.86 11.18 -39.58
C GLU A 115 13.61 11.93 -40.01
N SER A 116 13.77 13.21 -40.39
CA SER A 116 12.65 14.05 -40.81
C SER A 116 12.13 13.66 -42.19
N GLN A 117 10.81 13.63 -42.34
CA GLN A 117 10.13 13.38 -43.61
C GLN A 117 10.14 14.61 -44.52
N THR A 118 10.28 15.82 -43.96
CA THR A 118 10.19 17.09 -44.68
C THR A 118 11.57 17.70 -44.96
N THR A 119 12.52 17.50 -44.04
CA THR A 119 13.89 17.99 -44.11
C THR A 119 14.84 16.81 -44.10
N SER A 120 15.96 16.85 -44.84
CA SER A 120 16.99 15.78 -44.82
C SER A 120 17.76 15.68 -43.48
N ALA A 121 17.13 16.09 -42.38
CA ALA A 121 17.70 16.13 -41.06
C ALA A 121 17.67 14.74 -40.41
N ARG A 122 18.82 14.31 -39.93
CA ARG A 122 19.02 13.05 -39.20
C ARG A 122 19.55 13.36 -37.82
N VAL A 123 18.96 12.72 -36.83
CA VAL A 123 19.30 12.89 -35.43
C VAL A 123 19.49 11.52 -34.81
N ALA A 124 20.68 11.24 -34.30
CA ALA A 124 20.91 10.08 -33.46
C ALA A 124 20.48 10.41 -32.04
N VAL A 125 19.68 9.55 -31.42
CA VAL A 125 19.09 9.76 -30.11
C VAL A 125 19.35 8.56 -29.20
N GLU A 126 19.56 8.85 -27.93
CA GLU A 126 19.79 7.87 -26.88
C GLU A 126 18.90 8.14 -25.67
N ASN A 127 18.71 7.11 -24.84
CA ASN A 127 17.96 7.19 -23.59
C ASN A 127 16.53 7.74 -23.73
N PRO A 128 15.68 7.17 -24.60
CA PRO A 128 14.27 7.57 -24.71
C PRO A 128 13.53 7.40 -23.37
N ARG A 129 12.95 8.48 -22.86
CA ARG A 129 12.16 8.51 -21.62
C ARG A 129 10.77 9.06 -21.89
N GLY A 130 9.74 8.28 -21.58
CA GLY A 130 8.35 8.73 -21.61
C GLY A 130 8.05 9.69 -20.46
N VAL A 131 7.57 10.88 -20.77
CA VAL A 131 7.12 11.87 -19.79
C VAL A 131 5.61 11.67 -19.60
N PRO A 132 5.15 11.32 -18.38
CA PRO A 132 3.73 11.14 -18.11
C PRO A 132 3.01 12.49 -18.09
N ILE A 133 1.70 12.49 -18.41
CA ILE A 133 0.85 13.71 -18.44
C ILE A 133 0.87 14.46 -17.10
N PHE A 134 0.97 13.71 -16.00
CA PHE A 134 1.24 14.23 -14.67
C PHE A 134 2.19 13.26 -13.96
N GLU A 135 3.01 13.78 -13.04
CA GLU A 135 3.92 12.93 -12.30
C GLU A 135 3.14 11.91 -11.46
N LEU A 136 3.59 10.65 -11.48
CA LEU A 136 3.01 9.57 -10.68
C LEU A 136 2.95 9.92 -9.19
N LEU A 137 3.90 10.76 -8.73
CA LEU A 137 3.95 11.29 -7.38
C LEU A 137 2.67 12.04 -6.99
N TYR A 138 2.10 12.85 -7.88
CA TYR A 138 0.87 13.60 -7.59
C TYR A 138 -0.33 12.68 -7.42
N LEU A 139 -0.41 11.61 -8.21
CA LEU A 139 -1.46 10.60 -8.06
C LEU A 139 -1.34 9.85 -6.74
N GLN A 140 -0.13 9.41 -6.41
CA GLN A 140 0.17 8.75 -5.14
C GLN A 140 -0.19 9.64 -3.95
N ALA A 141 0.21 10.91 -4.00
CA ALA A 141 -0.10 11.90 -2.97
C ALA A 141 -1.60 12.20 -2.87
N ALA A 142 -2.31 12.28 -4.00
CA ALA A 142 -3.76 12.50 -4.00
C ALA A 142 -4.52 11.34 -3.35
N ILE A 143 -4.15 10.09 -3.67
CA ILE A 143 -4.77 8.90 -3.09
C ILE A 143 -4.49 8.82 -1.58
N ALA A 144 -3.23 8.93 -1.18
CA ALA A 144 -2.86 8.88 0.24
C ALA A 144 -3.48 10.04 1.03
N GLY A 145 -3.44 11.26 0.48
CA GLY A 145 -4.04 12.45 1.09
C GLY A 145 -5.56 12.33 1.23
N GLY A 146 -6.24 11.78 0.21
CA GLY A 146 -7.68 11.52 0.26
C GLY A 146 -8.06 10.54 1.36
N ILE A 147 -7.30 9.44 1.50
CA ILE A 147 -7.51 8.45 2.57
C ILE A 147 -7.31 9.08 3.95
N LEU A 148 -6.24 9.87 4.14
CA LEU A 148 -5.97 10.54 5.41
C LEU A 148 -7.06 11.54 5.78
N LEU A 149 -7.50 12.36 4.83
CA LEU A 149 -8.54 13.37 5.06
C LEU A 149 -9.87 12.70 5.40
N PHE A 150 -10.29 11.72 4.61
CA PHE A 150 -11.52 10.99 4.84
C PHE A 150 -11.49 10.21 6.15
N GLY A 151 -10.38 9.52 6.44
CA GLY A 151 -10.17 8.79 7.67
C GLY A 151 -10.20 9.72 8.90
N SER A 152 -9.57 10.88 8.82
CA SER A 152 -9.58 11.87 9.91
C SER A 152 -10.98 12.43 10.19
N ILE A 153 -11.76 12.69 9.13
CA ILE A 153 -13.18 13.08 9.25
C ILE A 153 -14.00 12.00 9.93
N ILE A 154 -13.83 10.73 9.54
CA ILE A 154 -14.53 9.60 10.15
C ILE A 154 -14.16 9.45 11.63
N ILE A 155 -12.87 9.54 11.97
CA ILE A 155 -12.39 9.42 13.35
C ILE A 155 -12.99 10.55 14.20
N TYR A 156 -12.94 11.79 13.72
CA TYR A 156 -13.53 12.92 14.43
C TYR A 156 -15.05 12.76 14.59
N TRP A 157 -15.74 12.32 13.55
CA TRP A 157 -17.18 12.08 13.61
C TRP A 157 -17.54 10.98 14.64
N PHE A 158 -16.81 9.85 14.60
CA PHE A 158 -17.07 8.69 15.44
C PHE A 158 -16.70 8.94 16.91
N VAL A 159 -15.50 9.46 17.19
CA VAL A 159 -14.98 9.64 18.57
C VAL A 159 -15.37 10.98 19.18
N GLY A 160 -15.58 12.00 18.35
CA GLY A 160 -15.79 13.39 18.75
C GLY A 160 -17.24 13.83 18.77
N SER A 161 -17.98 13.54 17.68
CA SER A 161 -19.26 14.18 17.40
C SER A 161 -20.48 13.30 17.69
N ARG A 162 -20.38 11.99 17.45
CA ARG A 162 -21.51 11.07 17.59
C ARG A 162 -21.81 10.76 19.05
N ARG A 163 -22.89 11.34 19.59
CA ARG A 163 -23.29 11.22 21.01
C ARG A 163 -23.33 9.77 21.53
N SER A 164 -23.98 8.86 20.79
CA SER A 164 -24.08 7.45 21.20
C SER A 164 -22.71 6.76 21.32
N THR A 165 -21.79 7.01 20.38
CA THR A 165 -20.44 6.47 20.46
C THR A 165 -19.66 7.08 21.62
N VAL A 166 -19.78 8.39 21.83
CA VAL A 166 -19.15 9.08 22.97
C VAL A 166 -19.64 8.51 24.30
N GLU A 167 -20.96 8.33 24.45
CA GLU A 167 -21.56 7.71 25.64
C GLU A 167 -21.05 6.29 25.87
N PHE A 168 -20.93 5.49 24.81
CA PHE A 168 -20.37 4.14 24.89
C PHE A 168 -18.90 4.14 25.35
N LEU A 169 -18.06 5.01 24.76
CA LEU A 169 -16.64 5.11 25.13
C LEU A 169 -16.47 5.62 26.58
N VAL A 170 -17.33 6.54 27.03
CA VAL A 170 -17.36 7.01 28.42
C VAL A 170 -17.82 5.90 29.38
N ALA A 171 -18.86 5.15 29.01
CA ALA A 171 -19.32 4.02 29.82
C ALA A 171 -18.25 2.93 29.92
N THR A 172 -17.51 2.68 28.84
CA THR A 172 -16.39 1.73 28.82
C THR A 172 -15.26 2.17 29.75
N ASP A 173 -14.88 3.46 29.75
CA ASP A 173 -13.91 4.02 30.71
C ASP A 173 -14.38 3.85 32.17
N ALA A 174 -15.67 4.09 32.43
CA ALA A 174 -16.25 3.91 33.75
C ALA A 174 -16.27 2.44 34.18
N GLU A 175 -16.52 1.50 33.27
CA GLU A 175 -16.52 0.07 33.56
C GLU A 175 -15.11 -0.46 33.82
N MET A 176 -14.13 -0.05 33.00
CA MET A 176 -12.73 -0.41 33.17
C MET A 176 -12.14 0.10 34.50
N LYS A 177 -12.61 1.25 35.01
CA LYS A 177 -12.20 1.74 36.34
C LYS A 177 -12.73 0.91 37.51
N LYS A 178 -13.78 0.10 37.30
CA LYS A 178 -14.28 -0.84 38.31
C LYS A 178 -13.46 -2.12 38.35
N VAL A 179 -12.66 -2.39 37.31
CA VAL A 179 -11.80 -3.57 37.26
C VAL A 179 -10.68 -3.41 38.27
N HIS A 180 -10.76 -4.19 39.33
CA HIS A 180 -9.65 -4.37 40.26
C HIS A 180 -8.66 -5.34 39.64
N TRP A 181 -7.44 -4.87 39.38
CA TRP A 181 -6.35 -5.74 38.96
C TRP A 181 -5.92 -6.62 40.13
N SER A 182 -6.00 -7.95 39.95
CA SER A 182 -5.61 -8.90 40.99
C SER A 182 -4.17 -8.69 41.41
N THR A 183 -3.93 -8.75 42.72
CA THR A 183 -2.56 -8.64 43.25
C THR A 183 -1.76 -9.89 42.91
N ARG A 184 -0.43 -9.80 42.89
CA ARG A 184 0.45 -10.96 42.62
C ARG A 184 0.14 -12.15 43.54
N LYS A 185 -0.25 -11.89 44.79
CA LYS A 185 -0.61 -12.93 45.76
C LYS A 185 -1.90 -13.65 45.39
N GLU A 186 -2.92 -12.92 44.93
CA GLU A 186 -4.18 -13.51 44.46
C GLU A 186 -3.97 -14.35 43.21
N ILE A 187 -3.15 -13.87 42.27
CA ILE A 187 -2.81 -14.62 41.05
C ILE A 187 -2.12 -15.95 41.40
N ILE A 188 -1.14 -15.92 42.32
CA ILE A 188 -0.45 -17.13 42.78
C ILE A 188 -1.43 -18.08 43.49
N GLY A 189 -2.27 -17.55 44.38
CA GLY A 189 -3.28 -18.34 45.08
C GLY A 189 -4.25 -19.04 44.11
N SER A 190 -4.81 -18.31 43.14
CA SER A 190 -5.70 -18.88 42.13
C SER A 190 -4.98 -19.91 41.26
N THR A 191 -3.73 -19.67 40.88
CA THR A 191 -2.95 -20.62 40.06
C THR A 191 -2.65 -21.90 40.84
N GLN A 192 -2.29 -21.79 42.13
CA GLN A 192 -2.00 -22.94 42.98
C GLN A 192 -3.23 -23.84 43.15
N VAL A 193 -4.43 -23.27 43.32
CA VAL A 193 -5.68 -24.05 43.41
C VAL A 193 -5.90 -24.86 42.13
N VAL A 194 -5.72 -24.25 40.96
CA VAL A 194 -5.88 -24.94 39.67
C VAL A 194 -4.85 -26.06 39.51
N VAL A 195 -3.58 -25.81 39.86
CA VAL A 195 -2.52 -26.82 39.80
C VAL A 195 -2.85 -28.02 40.70
N VAL A 196 -3.23 -27.77 41.96
CA VAL A 196 -3.58 -28.84 42.91
C VAL A 196 -4.80 -29.62 42.44
N ALA A 197 -5.86 -28.95 41.98
CA ALA A 197 -7.06 -29.61 41.47
C ALA A 197 -6.75 -30.49 40.25
N THR A 198 -5.92 -30.00 39.32
CA THR A 198 -5.50 -30.75 38.13
C THR A 198 -4.70 -31.99 38.51
N PHE A 199 -3.75 -31.86 39.45
CA PHE A 199 -2.98 -32.99 39.96
C PHE A 199 -3.86 -34.03 40.67
N LEU A 200 -4.85 -33.60 41.45
CA LEU A 200 -5.76 -34.51 42.14
C LEU A 200 -6.60 -35.31 41.15
N ILE A 201 -7.16 -34.64 40.12
CA ILE A 201 -7.91 -35.31 39.05
C ILE A 201 -7.01 -36.29 38.29
N ALA A 202 -5.80 -35.88 37.91
CA ALA A 202 -4.85 -36.74 37.22
C ALA A 202 -4.48 -37.97 38.06
N PHE A 203 -4.24 -37.80 39.36
CA PHE A 203 -3.96 -38.89 40.28
C PHE A 203 -5.15 -39.84 40.44
N LEU A 204 -6.37 -39.31 40.56
CA LEU A 204 -7.58 -40.11 40.65
C LEU A 204 -7.81 -40.93 39.36
N LEU A 205 -7.62 -40.32 38.19
CA LEU A 205 -7.67 -41.03 36.90
C LEU A 205 -6.62 -42.14 36.85
N PHE A 206 -5.38 -41.85 37.24
CA PHE A 206 -4.31 -42.86 37.31
C PHE A 206 -4.68 -44.05 38.21
N VAL A 207 -5.26 -43.80 39.38
CA VAL A 207 -5.69 -44.86 40.30
C VAL A 207 -6.82 -45.70 39.68
N ILE A 208 -7.81 -45.05 39.07
CA ILE A 208 -8.95 -45.74 38.44
C ILE A 208 -8.46 -46.57 37.24
N ASP A 209 -7.62 -45.99 36.38
CA ASP A 209 -7.05 -46.67 35.22
C ASP A 209 -6.17 -47.86 35.64
N ALA A 210 -5.33 -47.70 36.67
CA ALA A 210 -4.53 -48.78 37.22
C ALA A 210 -5.39 -49.89 37.83
N ALA A 211 -6.47 -49.53 38.55
CA ALA A 211 -7.40 -50.49 39.12
C ALA A 211 -8.15 -51.28 38.04
N PHE A 212 -8.64 -50.60 36.99
CA PHE A 212 -9.28 -51.25 35.85
C PHE A 212 -8.29 -52.13 35.06
N SER A 213 -7.09 -51.64 34.80
CA SER A 213 -6.04 -52.42 34.13
C SER A 213 -5.74 -53.70 34.90
N SER A 214 -5.60 -53.61 36.23
CA SER A 214 -5.34 -54.77 37.09
C SER A 214 -6.53 -55.74 37.12
N PHE A 215 -7.75 -55.21 37.22
CA PHE A 215 -8.98 -56.02 37.22
C PHE A 215 -9.16 -56.78 35.89
N PHE A 216 -8.97 -56.12 34.75
CA PHE A 216 -9.12 -56.76 33.44
C PHE A 216 -7.99 -57.76 33.11
N SER A 217 -6.76 -57.52 33.57
CA SER A 217 -5.67 -58.50 33.53
C SER A 217 -6.00 -59.74 34.39
N LEU A 218 -6.56 -59.54 35.59
CA LEU A 218 -6.96 -60.65 36.48
C LEU A 218 -8.08 -61.51 35.88
N VAL A 219 -9.03 -60.90 35.16
CA VAL A 219 -10.11 -61.60 34.45
C VAL A 219 -9.63 -62.20 33.11
N ASN A 220 -8.33 -62.11 32.79
CA ASN A 220 -7.71 -62.67 31.59
C ASN A 220 -8.28 -62.11 30.27
N VAL A 221 -8.84 -60.89 30.33
CA VAL A 221 -9.34 -60.15 29.16
C VAL A 221 -8.21 -59.37 28.48
N LEU A 222 -7.20 -58.95 29.25
CA LEU A 222 -5.99 -58.32 28.75
C LEU A 222 -4.83 -59.31 28.88
N GLU A 223 -4.17 -59.66 27.77
CA GLU A 223 -2.88 -60.34 27.79
C GLU A 223 -1.82 -59.36 28.31
N ASN A 224 -1.09 -59.77 29.35
CA ASN A 224 -0.03 -58.99 29.99
C ASN A 224 1.11 -58.63 29.03
#